data_AF-A0A7L2R4A5-F1
#
_entry.id   AF-A0A7L2R4A5-F1
#
_cell.length_a   1.000
_cell.length_b   1.000
_cell.length_c   1.000
_cell.angle_alpha   90.00
_cell.angle_beta   90.00
_cell.angle_gamma   90.00
#
_symmetry.space_group_name_H-M   'P 1'
#
loop_
_entity.id
_entity.type
_entity.pdbx_description
1 polymer ?
#
loop_
_entity_poly.entity_id
_entity_poly.type
_entity_poly.pdbx_seq_one_letter_code
_entity_poly.pdbx_strand_id
1 'polypeptide(L)'
;RGQIVGGHEARPHSHPYMAYLKIAGLGSCGGFLVAPDWVMSAAHCMGNTTVILGAHNIHEPEKTQQVRAVLKYHEHPEYNPDTMENDIMLLQ
;
A
#
# COMPACT_ATOMS: atom_id res chain seq x y z
N ARG A 1 14.51 5.70 8.09
CA ARG A 1 13.75 4.44 7.87
C ARG A 1 12.59 4.44 8.85
N GLY A 2 11.35 4.38 8.36
CA GLY A 2 10.19 4.20 9.24
C GLY A 2 10.18 2.78 9.79
N GLN A 3 9.83 2.62 11.05
CA GLN A 3 9.59 1.33 11.69
C GLN A 3 8.28 1.42 12.45
N ILE A 4 7.61 0.29 12.62
CA ILE A 4 6.47 0.21 13.53
C ILE A 4 7.03 0.30 14.96
N VAL A 5 6.66 1.36 15.69
CA VAL A 5 7.16 1.63 17.05
C VAL A 5 6.65 0.54 18.00
N GLY A 6 7.56 -0.10 18.75
CA GLY A 6 7.24 -1.22 19.64
C GLY A 6 6.93 -2.54 18.90
N GLY A 7 7.13 -2.58 17.59
CA GLY A 7 6.94 -3.78 16.78
C GLY A 7 8.11 -4.75 16.85
N HIS A 8 7.91 -5.90 16.21
CA HIS A 8 8.95 -6.87 15.89
C HIS A 8 8.78 -7.27 14.41
N GLU A 9 9.83 -7.81 13.81
CA GLU A 9 9.77 -8.30 12.45
C GLU A 9 8.74 -9.43 12.32
N ALA A 10 7.80 -9.27 11.40
CA ALA A 10 6.82 -10.32 11.12
C ALA A 10 7.50 -11.52 10.48
N ARG A 11 7.05 -12.74 10.80
CA ARG A 11 7.52 -13.94 10.10
C ARG A 11 7.30 -13.77 8.57
N PRO A 12 8.29 -14.10 7.70
CA PRO A 12 8.15 -13.96 6.26
C PRO A 12 6.82 -14.49 5.73
N HIS A 13 6.12 -13.64 4.98
CA HIS A 13 4.85 -13.94 4.29
C HIS A 13 3.67 -14.37 5.21
N SER A 14 3.77 -14.16 6.53
CA SER A 14 2.67 -14.44 7.47
C SER A 14 1.45 -13.50 7.32
N HIS A 15 1.62 -12.36 6.66
CA HIS A 15 0.58 -11.38 6.37
C HIS A 15 0.45 -11.21 4.85
N PRO A 16 -0.06 -12.22 4.12
CA PRO A 16 0.00 -12.27 2.65
C PRO A 16 -0.83 -11.19 1.95
N TYR A 17 -1.76 -10.56 2.67
CA TYR A 17 -2.57 -9.45 2.17
C TYR A 17 -1.81 -8.12 2.13
N MET A 18 -0.66 -7.98 2.81
CA MET A 18 0.06 -6.71 2.89
C MET A 18 0.57 -6.27 1.52
N ALA A 19 0.37 -4.98 1.23
CA ALA A 19 0.85 -4.31 0.03
C ALA A 19 1.81 -3.18 0.41
N TYR A 20 2.93 -3.09 -0.32
CA TYR A 20 3.81 -1.93 -0.28
C TYR A 20 3.49 -1.03 -1.48
N LEU A 21 3.17 0.23 -1.22
CA LEU A 21 2.87 1.22 -2.26
C LEU A 21 4.10 2.10 -2.44
N LYS A 22 4.74 2.01 -3.60
CA LYS A 22 5.84 2.90 -4.00
C LYS A 22 5.26 4.06 -4.80
N ILE A 23 5.34 5.27 -4.25
CA ILE A 23 4.71 6.46 -4.83
C ILE A 23 5.79 7.39 -5.37
N ALA A 24 5.79 7.64 -6.69
CA ALA A 24 6.81 8.45 -7.34
C ALA A 24 6.82 9.88 -6.78
N GLY A 25 7.99 10.32 -6.29
CA GLY A 25 8.18 11.67 -5.73
C GLY A 25 7.62 11.91 -4.33
N LEU A 26 6.80 10.99 -3.78
CA LEU A 26 6.12 11.16 -2.48
C LEU A 26 6.58 10.15 -1.41
N GLY A 27 7.25 9.06 -1.82
CA GLY A 27 7.78 8.06 -0.89
C GLY A 27 7.01 6.75 -0.95
N SER A 28 6.49 6.29 0.19
CA SER A 28 5.82 4.99 0.27
C SER A 28 4.72 4.96 1.33
N CYS A 29 3.67 4.21 1.02
CA CYS A 29 2.59 3.89 1.95
C CYS A 29 2.42 2.36 2.09
N GLY A 30 1.59 1.95 3.04
CA GLY A 30 1.08 0.59 3.13
C GLY A 30 -0.32 0.48 2.50
N GLY A 31 -0.74 -0.74 2.26
CA GLY A 31 -2.11 -1.09 1.88
C GLY A 31 -2.37 -2.57 2.12
N PHE A 32 -3.56 -3.04 1.76
CA PHE A 32 -3.88 -4.47 1.83
C PHE A 32 -4.80 -4.91 0.69
N LEU A 33 -4.55 -6.10 0.17
CA LEU A 33 -5.34 -6.74 -0.87
C LEU A 33 -6.68 -7.19 -0.29
N VAL A 34 -7.78 -6.63 -0.80
CA VAL A 34 -9.15 -6.94 -0.34
C VAL A 34 -9.90 -7.88 -1.27
N ALA A 35 -9.53 -7.89 -2.54
CA ALA A 35 -10.04 -8.78 -3.56
C ALA A 35 -8.99 -8.92 -4.68
N PRO A 36 -9.12 -9.89 -5.62
CA PRO A 36 -8.28 -9.91 -6.81
C PRO A 36 -8.30 -8.55 -7.51
N ASP A 37 -7.13 -8.01 -7.82
CA ASP A 37 -6.93 -6.71 -8.46
C ASP A 37 -7.43 -5.48 -7.68
N TRP A 38 -7.73 -5.62 -6.37
CA TRP A 38 -8.18 -4.49 -5.53
C TRP A 38 -7.35 -4.38 -4.25
N VAL A 39 -6.63 -3.27 -4.10
CA VAL A 39 -5.90 -2.90 -2.89
C VAL A 39 -6.58 -1.73 -2.19
N MET A 40 -6.80 -1.84 -0.90
CA MET A 40 -7.25 -0.74 -0.06
C MET A 40 -6.05 -0.03 0.58
N SER A 41 -6.08 1.30 0.59
CA SER A 41 -5.06 2.19 1.15
C SER A 41 -5.71 3.44 1.72
N ALA A 42 -4.91 4.34 2.29
CA ALA A 42 -5.31 5.69 2.64
C ALA A 42 -5.44 6.59 1.39
N ALA A 43 -6.36 7.56 1.41
CA ALA A 43 -6.58 8.53 0.34
C ALA A 43 -5.45 9.56 0.25
N HIS A 44 -4.89 10.00 1.39
CA HIS A 44 -3.76 10.93 1.41
C HIS A 44 -2.49 10.37 0.74
N CYS A 45 -2.44 9.06 0.49
CA CYS A 45 -1.37 8.39 -0.26
C CYS A 45 -1.56 8.46 -1.78
N MET A 46 -2.53 9.22 -2.30
CA MET A 46 -2.75 9.35 -3.74
C MET A 46 -1.50 9.88 -4.46
N GLY A 47 -1.15 9.21 -5.57
CA GLY A 47 -0.02 9.58 -6.42
C GLY A 47 0.30 8.48 -7.42
N ASN A 48 1.28 8.70 -8.29
CA ASN A 48 1.72 7.69 -9.26
C ASN A 48 2.32 6.48 -8.52
N THR A 49 1.51 5.44 -8.37
CA THR A 49 1.76 4.32 -7.45
C THR A 49 2.09 3.03 -8.20
N THR A 50 3.13 2.35 -7.73
CA THR A 50 3.39 0.94 -8.03
C THR A 50 3.13 0.12 -6.76
N VAL A 51 2.27 -0.87 -6.86
CA VAL A 51 1.91 -1.79 -5.78
C VAL A 51 2.84 -3.01 -5.85
N ILE A 52 3.40 -3.39 -4.70
CA ILE A 52 4.22 -4.59 -4.54
C ILE A 52 3.56 -5.48 -3.48
N LEU A 53 3.07 -6.64 -3.90
CA LEU A 53 2.46 -7.67 -3.06
C LEU A 53 3.46 -8.80 -2.79
N GLY A 54 3.21 -9.58 -1.73
CA GLY A 54 4.00 -10.78 -1.43
C GLY A 54 5.44 -10.50 -0.96
N ALA A 55 5.76 -9.23 -0.67
CA ALA A 55 7.06 -8.83 -0.15
C ALA A 55 7.18 -9.12 1.36
N HIS A 56 8.36 -9.54 1.78
CA HIS A 56 8.78 -9.50 3.19
C HIS A 56 9.90 -8.47 3.38
N ASN A 57 10.94 -8.51 2.54
CA ASN A 57 11.97 -7.47 2.47
C ASN A 57 11.90 -6.73 1.13
N ILE A 58 11.46 -5.47 1.15
CA ILE A 58 11.26 -4.65 -0.05
C ILE A 58 12.55 -4.28 -0.80
N HIS A 59 13.71 -4.49 -0.17
CA HIS A 59 15.01 -4.18 -0.76
C HIS A 59 15.66 -5.39 -1.43
N GLU A 60 15.10 -6.58 -1.24
CA GLU A 60 15.59 -7.82 -1.84
C GLU A 60 14.63 -8.30 -2.93
N PRO A 61 15.14 -8.86 -4.04
CA PRO A 61 14.30 -9.50 -5.04
C PRO A 61 13.80 -10.85 -4.50
N GLU A 62 12.52 -10.92 -4.16
CA GLU A 62 11.88 -12.14 -3.67
C GLU A 62 11.00 -12.77 -4.76
N LYS A 63 11.05 -14.10 -4.92
CA LYS A 63 10.23 -14.81 -5.92
C LYS A 63 8.72 -14.69 -5.69
N THR A 64 8.31 -14.33 -4.48
CA THR A 64 6.92 -14.13 -4.07
C THR A 64 6.41 -12.73 -4.42
N GLN A 65 7.30 -11.79 -4.77
CA GLN A 65 6.91 -10.43 -5.06
C GLN A 65 6.13 -10.34 -6.37
N GLN A 66 5.01 -9.62 -6.33
CA GLN A 66 4.24 -9.26 -7.52
C GLN A 66 4.17 -7.75 -7.61
N VAL A 67 4.72 -7.21 -8.69
CA VAL A 67 4.73 -5.77 -8.98
C VAL A 67 3.59 -5.45 -9.95
N ARG A 68 2.73 -4.49 -9.58
CA ARG A 68 1.57 -4.07 -10.37
C ARG A 68 1.49 -2.55 -10.44
N ALA A 69 1.14 -2.04 -11.61
CA ALA A 69 0.78 -0.64 -11.77
C ALA A 69 -0.69 -0.46 -11.37
N VAL A 70 -1.03 0.70 -10.82
CA VAL A 70 -2.42 1.09 -10.55
C VAL A 70 -3.00 1.75 -11.79
N LEU A 71 -4.16 1.27 -12.23
CA LEU A 71 -4.91 1.80 -13.38
C LEU A 71 -5.96 2.82 -12.95
N LYS A 72 -6.60 2.62 -11.78
CA LYS A 72 -7.63 3.52 -11.26
C LYS A 72 -7.50 3.73 -9.76
N TYR A 73 -7.82 4.95 -9.36
CA TYR A 73 -7.86 5.39 -7.97
C TYR A 73 -9.31 5.74 -7.64
N HIS A 74 -9.85 5.10 -6.61
CA HIS A 74 -11.22 5.27 -6.14
C HIS A 74 -11.16 5.79 -4.71
N GLU A 75 -10.95 7.09 -4.58
CA GLU A 75 -10.96 7.82 -3.32
C GLU A 75 -12.37 7.83 -2.73
N HIS A 76 -12.48 7.86 -1.40
CA HIS A 76 -13.77 8.06 -0.76
C HIS A 76 -14.37 9.40 -1.22
N PRO A 77 -15.65 9.45 -1.65
CA PRO A 77 -16.25 10.65 -2.22
C PRO A 77 -16.34 11.83 -1.24
N GLU A 78 -16.22 11.55 0.06
CA GLU A 78 -16.23 12.53 1.15
C GLU A 78 -14.84 12.69 1.82
N TYR A 79 -13.75 12.25 1.18
CA TYR A 79 -12.41 12.51 1.71
C TYR A 79 -12.15 14.02 1.78
N ASN A 80 -11.63 14.48 2.92
CA ASN A 80 -11.28 15.87 3.13
C ASN A 80 -9.78 15.99 3.48
N PRO A 81 -8.95 16.58 2.59
CA PRO A 81 -7.51 16.68 2.81
C PRO A 81 -7.11 17.68 3.90
N ASP A 82 -8.01 18.56 4.35
CA ASP A 82 -7.73 19.51 5.44
C ASP A 82 -7.97 18.87 6.81
N THR A 83 -8.99 18.01 6.92
CA THR A 83 -9.38 17.34 8.19
C THR A 83 -8.89 15.90 8.30
N MET A 84 -8.47 15.27 7.20
CA MET A 84 -8.15 13.84 7.07
C MET A 84 -9.35 12.92 7.34
N GLU A 85 -10.58 13.44 7.28
CA GLU A 85 -11.78 12.63 7.39
C GLU A 85 -11.95 11.77 6.13
N ASN A 86 -12.47 10.55 6.33
CA ASN A 86 -12.69 9.56 5.28
C ASN A 86 -11.43 9.22 4.45
N ASP A 87 -10.27 9.16 5.11
CA ASP A 87 -8.97 8.86 4.52
C ASP A 87 -8.84 7.37 4.10
N ILE A 88 -9.57 7.01 3.06
CA ILE A 88 -9.64 5.66 2.50
C ILE A 88 -9.79 5.70 0.98
N MET A 89 -9.09 4.82 0.29
CA MET A 89 -9.07 4.73 -1.17
C MET A 89 -8.90 3.27 -1.62
N LEU A 90 -9.58 2.91 -2.70
CA LEU A 90 -9.37 1.65 -3.43
C LEU A 90 -8.51 1.89 -4.68
N LEU A 91 -7.56 0.99 -4.90
CA LEU A 91 -6.67 0.94 -6.06
C LEU A 91 -7.02 -0.27 -6.90
N GLN A 92 -7.21 -0.06 -8.20
CA GLN A 92 -7.43 -1.10 -9.21
C GLN A 92 -6.33 -1.08 -10.26
#